data_AF-A0A965JWU0-F1
#
_entry.id   AF-A0A965JWU0-F1
#
_cell.length_a   1.000
_cell.length_b   1.000
_cell.length_c   1.000
_cell.angle_alpha   90.00
_cell.angle_beta   90.00
_cell.angle_gamma   90.00
#
_symmetry.space_group_name_H-M   'P 1'
#
loop_
_entity.id
_entity.type
_entity.pdbx_description
1 polymer ?
#
loop_
_entity_poly.entity_id
_entity_poly.type
_entity_poly.pdbx_seq_one_letter_code
_entity_poly.pdbx_strand_id
1 'polypeptide(L)'
;MSLYSEFLADAKEMIADFGVSGSANSGAITFQCLISDPAVMTVLEAGGYCERTQYSVRLPAVTASWSLPDGSTGASAALLSGGVPIASLGQGKKIVAGGKTVRITTQTYKPGSAWITLVVIDDNQ
;
A
#
# COMPACT_ATOMS: atom_id res chain seq x y z
N MET A 1 -12.64 -5.97 -23.52
CA MET A 1 -11.57 -6.11 -22.53
C MET A 1 -11.54 -4.84 -21.69
N SER A 2 -11.44 -4.96 -20.37
CA SER A 2 -11.28 -3.79 -19.49
C SER A 2 -9.80 -3.51 -19.33
N LEU A 3 -9.35 -2.26 -19.55
CA LEU A 3 -7.95 -1.84 -19.33
C LEU A 3 -7.41 -2.24 -17.95
N TYR A 4 -8.29 -2.38 -16.96
CA TYR A 4 -7.95 -2.84 -15.62
C TYR A 4 -7.27 -4.22 -15.60
N SER A 5 -7.72 -5.18 -16.43
CA SER A 5 -7.15 -6.54 -16.38
C SER A 5 -5.73 -6.59 -16.92
N GLU A 6 -5.42 -5.77 -17.93
CA GLU A 6 -4.07 -5.64 -18.49
C GLU A 6 -3.15 -4.93 -17.49
N PHE A 7 -3.56 -3.76 -16.99
CA PHE A 7 -2.76 -3.01 -16.01
C PHE A 7 -2.56 -3.75 -14.68
N LEU A 8 -3.51 -4.60 -14.28
CA LEU A 8 -3.35 -5.42 -13.08
C LEU A 8 -2.31 -6.52 -13.28
N ALA A 9 -2.21 -7.11 -14.49
CA ALA A 9 -1.16 -8.07 -14.80
C ALA A 9 0.21 -7.40 -14.72
N ASP A 10 0.38 -6.23 -15.37
CA ASP A 10 1.63 -5.46 -15.30
C ASP A 10 2.00 -5.08 -13.85
N ALA A 11 1.01 -4.66 -13.05
CA ALA A 11 1.23 -4.32 -11.65
C ALA A 11 1.71 -5.52 -10.82
N LYS A 12 1.20 -6.72 -11.12
CA LYS A 12 1.64 -7.96 -10.47
C LYS A 12 3.06 -8.35 -10.88
N GLU A 13 3.44 -8.15 -12.14
CA GLU A 13 4.82 -8.36 -12.60
C GLU A 13 5.80 -7.39 -11.92
N MET A 14 5.46 -6.09 -11.86
CA MET A 14 6.27 -5.11 -11.14
C MET A 14 6.47 -5.47 -9.65
N ILE A 15 5.44 -6.03 -9.01
CA ILE A 15 5.52 -6.48 -7.62
C ILE A 15 6.36 -7.75 -7.47
N ALA A 16 6.40 -8.62 -8.48
CA ALA A 16 7.28 -9.78 -8.47
C ALA A 16 8.75 -9.37 -8.47
N ASP A 17 9.10 -8.33 -9.22
CA ASP A 17 10.50 -7.89 -9.37
C ASP A 17 10.96 -6.99 -8.23
N PHE A 18 10.12 -6.06 -7.78
CA PHE A 18 10.51 -4.97 -6.87
C PHE A 18 9.74 -4.95 -5.54
N GLY A 19 8.81 -5.88 -5.34
CA GLY A 19 7.93 -5.90 -4.18
C GLY A 19 8.67 -6.12 -2.87
N VAL A 20 8.30 -5.34 -1.86
CA VAL A 20 8.69 -5.57 -0.46
C VAL A 20 7.50 -6.08 0.33
N SER A 21 7.80 -6.84 1.39
CA SER A 21 6.78 -7.41 2.26
C SER A 21 6.01 -6.33 3.00
N GLY A 22 4.70 -6.52 3.05
CA GLY A 22 3.80 -5.65 3.78
C GLY A 22 2.70 -6.44 4.49
N SER A 23 2.12 -5.82 5.50
CA SER A 23 0.98 -6.36 6.20
C SER A 23 0.06 -5.29 6.76
N ALA A 24 -1.22 -5.64 6.88
CA ALA A 24 -2.25 -4.83 7.52
C ALA A 24 -3.03 -5.69 8.52
N ASN A 25 -3.88 -5.04 9.33
CA ASN A 25 -4.74 -5.71 10.30
C ASN A 25 -3.94 -6.60 11.29
N SER A 26 -2.88 -6.03 11.89
CA SER A 26 -1.96 -6.74 12.78
C SER A 26 -1.40 -8.04 12.20
N GLY A 27 -1.05 -8.04 10.91
CA GLY A 27 -0.44 -9.20 10.24
C GLY A 27 -1.43 -10.21 9.68
N ALA A 28 -2.74 -10.04 9.91
CA ALA A 28 -3.75 -10.95 9.38
C ALA A 28 -3.88 -10.87 7.85
N ILE A 29 -3.51 -9.72 7.25
CA ILE A 29 -3.49 -9.53 5.81
C ILE A 29 -2.05 -9.25 5.41
N THR A 30 -1.41 -10.19 4.72
CA THR A 30 -0.08 -10.03 4.11
C THR A 30 -0.17 -9.74 2.62
N PHE A 31 0.76 -8.95 2.11
CA PHE A 31 0.86 -8.58 0.70
C PHE A 31 2.28 -8.15 0.34
N GLN A 32 2.57 -8.10 -0.95
CA GLN A 32 3.74 -7.42 -1.50
C GLN A 32 3.32 -6.03 -1.98
N CYS A 33 4.17 -5.03 -1.75
CA CYS A 33 3.91 -3.64 -2.11
C CYS A 33 5.18 -2.96 -2.61
N LEU A 34 5.03 -1.85 -3.32
CA LEU A 34 6.14 -0.94 -3.60
C LEU A 34 6.14 0.17 -2.54
N ILE A 35 7.32 0.54 -2.05
CA ILE A 35 7.51 1.67 -1.14
C ILE A 35 8.51 2.63 -1.78
N SER A 36 8.22 3.93 -1.75
CA SER A 36 9.14 4.95 -2.24
C SER A 36 10.30 5.17 -1.27
N ASP A 37 11.32 5.89 -1.74
CA ASP A 37 12.28 6.55 -0.85
C ASP A 37 11.56 7.52 0.12
N PRO A 38 12.16 7.79 1.29
CA PRO A 38 11.62 8.76 2.25
C PRO A 38 11.60 10.18 1.67
N ALA A 39 10.48 10.88 1.85
CA ALA A 39 10.34 12.29 1.58
C ALA A 39 10.14 13.05 2.91
N VAL A 40 11.04 13.99 3.21
CA VAL A 40 10.92 14.85 4.40
C VAL A 40 10.02 16.03 4.07
N MET A 41 8.98 16.23 4.86
CA MET A 41 7.99 17.29 4.71
C MET A 41 7.95 18.14 5.98
N THR A 42 7.80 19.45 5.83
CA THR A 42 7.56 20.35 6.96
C THR A 42 6.07 20.49 7.22
N VAL A 43 5.64 20.30 8.46
CA VAL A 43 4.23 20.37 8.88
C VAL A 43 4.12 21.37 10.02
N LEU A 44 3.08 22.21 9.99
CA LEU A 44 2.78 23.13 11.08
C LEU A 44 1.97 22.39 12.15
N GLU A 45 2.55 22.27 13.34
CA GLU A 45 1.89 21.72 14.53
C GLU A 45 1.77 22.80 15.62
N ALA A 46 1.07 22.48 16.71
CA ALA A 46 0.85 23.42 17.82
C ALA A 46 2.16 23.97 18.44
N GLY A 47 3.28 23.26 18.26
CA GLY A 47 4.62 23.66 18.70
C GLY A 47 5.49 24.35 17.63
N GLY A 48 4.97 24.61 16.43
CA GLY A 48 5.72 25.18 15.31
C GLY A 48 5.91 24.21 14.14
N TYR A 49 6.88 24.49 13.28
CA TYR A 49 7.18 23.62 12.14
C TYR A 49 7.98 22.40 12.60
N CYS A 50 7.46 21.22 12.32
CA CYS A 50 8.11 19.94 12.56
C CYS A 50 8.41 19.24 11.24
N GLU A 51 9.51 18.49 11.19
CA GLU A 51 9.82 17.63 10.07
C GLU A 51 9.11 16.29 10.23
N ARG A 52 8.51 15.80 9.14
CA ARG A 52 7.82 14.52 9.09
C ARG A 52 8.30 13.72 7.90
N THR A 53 8.68 12.47 8.16
CA THR A 53 9.08 11.55 7.09
C THR A 53 7.86 10.86 6.50
N GLN A 54 7.70 10.98 5.19
CA GLN A 54 6.58 10.42 4.44
C GLN A 54 7.06 9.43 3.38
N TYR A 55 6.24 8.42 3.11
CA TYR A 55 6.44 7.44 2.04
C TYR A 55 5.16 7.31 1.22
N SER A 56 5.33 6.93 -0.04
CA SER A 56 4.24 6.44 -0.88
C SER A 56 4.32 4.92 -0.95
N VAL A 57 3.24 4.23 -0.57
CA VAL A 57 3.11 2.78 -0.68
C VAL A 57 2.08 2.47 -1.77
N ARG A 58 2.47 1.69 -2.77
CA ARG A 58 1.58 1.25 -3.85
C ARG A 58 1.31 -0.24 -3.74
N LEU A 59 0.02 -0.59 -3.75
CA LEU A 59 -0.46 -1.97 -3.68
C LEU A 59 -1.27 -2.28 -4.94
N PRO A 60 -1.14 -3.50 -5.52
CA PRO A 60 -2.04 -3.94 -6.56
C PRO A 60 -3.49 -3.97 -6.06
N ALA A 61 -4.41 -3.44 -6.86
CA ALA A 61 -5.83 -3.37 -6.54
C ALA A 61 -6.53 -4.72 -6.77
N VAL A 62 -6.04 -5.79 -6.14
CA VAL A 62 -6.53 -7.16 -6.35
C VAL A 62 -7.84 -7.42 -5.61
N THR A 63 -8.76 -8.11 -6.28
CA THR A 63 -10.09 -8.47 -5.73
C THR A 63 -10.14 -9.89 -5.13
N ALA A 64 -9.02 -10.60 -5.14
CA ALA A 64 -8.85 -11.92 -4.54
C ALA A 64 -7.37 -12.11 -4.14
N SER A 65 -7.10 -13.15 -3.36
CA SER A 65 -5.72 -13.57 -3.08
C SER A 65 -5.02 -14.04 -4.35
N TRP A 66 -3.69 -13.92 -4.37
CA TRP A 66 -2.86 -14.42 -5.47
C TRP A 66 -1.43 -14.69 -4.99
N SER A 67 -0.75 -15.57 -5.72
CA SER A 67 0.65 -15.94 -5.49
C SER A 67 1.55 -15.39 -6.57
N LEU A 68 2.77 -15.06 -6.18
CA LEU A 68 3.86 -14.70 -7.08
C LEU A 68 4.37 -15.91 -7.87
N PRO A 69 5.11 -15.71 -8.98
CA PRO A 69 5.68 -16.80 -9.78
C PRO A 69 6.64 -17.71 -8.99
N ASP A 70 7.29 -17.18 -7.95
CA ASP A 70 8.17 -17.93 -7.04
C ASP A 70 7.41 -18.76 -5.99
N GLY A 71 6.08 -18.72 -6.00
CA GLY A 71 5.20 -19.42 -5.06
C GLY A 71 4.93 -18.65 -3.75
N SER A 72 5.56 -17.50 -3.54
CA SER A 72 5.32 -16.66 -2.38
C SER A 72 3.97 -15.90 -2.50
N THR A 73 3.53 -15.28 -1.41
CA THR A 73 2.22 -14.59 -1.39
C THR A 73 2.34 -13.19 -1.97
N GLY A 74 1.66 -12.93 -3.09
CA GLY A 74 1.51 -11.57 -3.62
C GLY A 74 0.47 -10.77 -2.85
N ALA A 75 -0.67 -11.39 -2.54
CA ALA A 75 -1.62 -10.91 -1.54
C ALA A 75 -2.41 -12.10 -0.95
N SER A 76 -2.51 -12.15 0.38
CA SER A 76 -3.23 -13.21 1.11
C SER A 76 -4.76 -13.07 1.05
N ALA A 77 -5.26 -11.88 0.68
CA ALA A 77 -6.67 -11.58 0.56
C ALA A 77 -6.90 -10.50 -0.51
N ALA A 78 -8.17 -10.20 -0.81
CA ALA A 78 -8.53 -9.04 -1.61
C ALA A 78 -8.07 -7.74 -0.92
N LEU A 79 -7.43 -6.85 -1.68
CA LEU A 79 -7.07 -5.50 -1.23
C LEU A 79 -8.06 -4.45 -1.74
N LEU A 80 -8.85 -4.82 -2.74
CA LEU A 80 -9.98 -4.06 -3.29
C LEU A 80 -11.26 -4.89 -3.16
N SER A 81 -12.32 -4.31 -2.58
CA SER A 81 -13.63 -4.96 -2.44
C SER A 81 -14.74 -3.97 -2.73
N GLY A 82 -15.75 -4.37 -3.52
CA GLY A 82 -16.86 -3.47 -3.90
C GLY A 82 -16.42 -2.19 -4.63
N GLY A 83 -15.25 -2.21 -5.30
CA GLY A 83 -14.71 -1.04 -6.02
C GLY A 83 -13.98 -0.02 -5.13
N VAL A 84 -13.76 -0.33 -3.84
CA VAL A 84 -13.00 0.51 -2.90
C VAL A 84 -11.91 -0.30 -2.19
N PRO A 85 -10.81 0.33 -1.74
CA PRO A 85 -9.83 -0.35 -0.90
C PRO A 85 -10.46 -0.89 0.39
N ILE A 86 -9.95 -2.02 0.89
CA ILE A 86 -10.44 -2.62 2.12
C ILE A 86 -10.24 -1.68 3.33
N ALA A 87 -11.11 -1.81 4.34
CA ALA A 87 -11.08 -0.95 5.53
C ALA A 87 -9.74 -0.96 6.29
N SER A 88 -8.96 -2.04 6.18
CA SER A 88 -7.62 -2.15 6.77
C SER A 88 -6.57 -1.24 6.12
N LEU A 89 -6.85 -0.71 4.92
CA LEU A 89 -6.02 0.26 4.20
C LEU A 89 -6.55 1.70 4.31
N GLY A 90 -7.57 1.92 5.15
CA GLY A 90 -8.16 3.24 5.38
C GLY A 90 -7.19 4.21 6.08
N GLN A 91 -7.48 5.50 5.95
CA GLN A 91 -6.78 6.56 6.67
C GLN A 91 -6.79 6.31 8.19
N GLY A 92 -5.66 6.59 8.86
CA GLY A 92 -5.44 6.39 10.29
C GLY A 92 -5.07 4.94 10.66
N LYS A 93 -5.19 3.98 9.74
CA LYS A 93 -4.75 2.60 10.00
C LYS A 93 -3.23 2.49 9.97
N LYS A 94 -2.72 1.50 10.70
CA LYS A 94 -1.30 1.14 10.72
C LYS A 94 -1.09 -0.06 9.82
N ILE A 95 0.00 -0.02 9.06
CA ILE A 95 0.48 -1.13 8.25
C ILE A 95 1.98 -1.32 8.48
N VAL A 96 2.48 -2.48 8.09
CA VAL A 96 3.92 -2.70 7.91
C VAL A 96 4.20 -2.68 6.41
N ALA A 97 5.25 -1.99 5.98
CA ALA A 97 5.73 -2.00 4.60
C ALA A 97 7.27 -1.97 4.59
N GLY A 98 7.91 -2.97 3.98
CA GLY A 98 9.37 -3.09 3.95
C GLY A 98 10.00 -3.12 5.35
N GLY A 99 9.34 -3.80 6.31
CA GLY A 99 9.77 -3.86 7.71
C GLY A 99 9.53 -2.60 8.55
N LYS A 100 8.89 -1.56 8.00
CA LYS A 100 8.58 -0.31 8.71
C LYS A 100 7.13 -0.28 9.14
N THR A 101 6.87 0.05 10.40
CA THR A 101 5.52 0.33 10.90
C THR A 101 5.16 1.77 10.59
N VAL A 102 4.12 1.94 9.78
CA VAL A 102 3.72 3.25 9.25
C VAL A 102 2.22 3.47 9.41
N ARG A 103 1.82 4.73 9.53
CA ARG A 103 0.42 5.14 9.62
C ARG A 103 -0.05 5.77 8.32
N ILE A 104 -1.21 5.33 7.84
CA ILE A 104 -1.83 5.84 6.62
C ILE A 104 -2.39 7.23 6.89
N THR A 105 -1.88 8.23 6.18
CA THR A 105 -2.36 9.62 6.23
C THR A 105 -3.32 9.93 5.10
N THR A 106 -3.14 9.30 3.93
CA THR A 106 -4.03 9.44 2.78
C THR A 106 -4.14 8.11 2.05
N GLN A 107 -5.33 7.78 1.57
CA GLN A 107 -5.60 6.60 0.75
C GLN A 107 -6.27 7.04 -0.56
N THR A 108 -5.65 6.74 -1.68
CA THR A 108 -6.14 7.12 -3.01
C THR A 108 -6.33 5.90 -3.89
N TYR A 109 -7.52 5.77 -4.47
CA TYR A 109 -7.84 4.79 -5.48
C TYR A 109 -8.78 5.40 -6.52
N LYS A 110 -8.39 5.35 -7.79
CA LYS A 110 -9.26 5.72 -8.91
C LYS A 110 -9.98 4.45 -9.40
N PRO A 111 -11.31 4.47 -9.60
CA PRO A 111 -12.03 3.32 -10.14
C PRO A 111 -11.41 2.81 -11.45
N GLY A 112 -11.14 1.51 -11.51
CA GLY A 112 -10.49 0.87 -12.66
C GLY A 112 -8.96 0.99 -12.69
N SER A 113 -8.33 1.64 -11.70
CA SER A 113 -6.87 1.61 -11.52
C SER A 113 -6.41 0.22 -11.08
N ALA A 114 -5.22 -0.19 -11.54
CA ALA A 114 -4.52 -1.37 -11.05
C ALA A 114 -3.84 -1.13 -9.69
N TRP A 115 -3.81 0.11 -9.20
CA TRP A 115 -3.05 0.51 -8.01
C TRP A 115 -3.90 1.23 -6.98
N ILE A 116 -3.76 0.82 -5.74
CA ILE A 116 -4.11 1.56 -4.53
C ILE A 116 -2.84 2.30 -4.09
N THR A 117 -2.93 3.60 -3.85
CA THR A 117 -1.80 4.42 -3.39
C THR A 117 -2.07 4.93 -1.99
N LEU A 118 -1.14 4.68 -1.09
CA LEU A 118 -1.20 5.13 0.30
C LEU A 118 -0.08 6.13 0.52
N VAL A 119 -0.40 7.23 1.17
CA VAL A 119 0.60 8.14 1.73
C VAL A 119 0.71 7.82 3.20
N VAL A 120 1.91 7.45 3.65
CA VAL A 120 2.14 6.94 5.00
C VAL A 120 3.26 7.72 5.68
N ILE A 121 3.21 7.78 7.00
CA ILE A 121 4.24 8.40 7.84
C ILE A 121 4.75 7.38 8.86
N ASP A 122 5.94 7.57 9.40
CA ASP A 122 6.41 6.75 10.51
C ASP A 122 5.40 6.83 11.68
N ASP A 123 5.05 5.70 12.27
CA ASP A 123 4.04 5.65 13.34
C ASP A 123 4.58 6.16 14.70
N ASN A 124 5.91 6.24 14.84
CA ASN A 124 6.58 6.74 16.04
C ASN A 124 6.82 8.25 16.03
N GLN A 125 6.40 8.96 14.97
CA GLN A 125 6.43 10.42 14.88
C GLN A 125 5.07 11.03 15.21
#